data_AF-A0A970ETB0-F1
#
_entry.id   AF-A0A970ETB0-F1
#
_cell.length_a   1.000
_cell.length_b   1.000
_cell.length_c   1.000
_cell.angle_alpha   90.00
_cell.angle_beta   90.00
_cell.angle_gamma   90.00
#
_symmetry.space_group_name_H-M   'P 1'
#
loop_
_entity.id
_entity.type
_entity.pdbx_description
1 polymer ?
#
loop_
_entity_poly.entity_id
_entity_poly.type
_entity_poly.pdbx_seq_one_letter_code
_entity_poly.pdbx_strand_id
1 'polypeptide(L)'
;MIFLAILAAAFVVYIYQSVLYSKHSFDGISYEVTTSTEEVFQNEDIYIYEEITNDKMIPLPYLKVATSLPQGLNFRITEFDKKTRRPRDRMLNHIQSVFVMKSKQKIRRRWRVNCSVRGVYTVGNATLVASDIFGMTNTSKGFKCEPRKNNTVTVLPSPVDLEEHFTSSYYHSGDVIKNHSLLTDPLLIAGARDYTTLDPMNKVNWKQTAAHGRLMVNIEEYTQRRRFNILINMNSRDIERHPTQPSSPEFIEYCITVAASILDRVSHENVPVRIISNSPPDAVSSDFRASDDEIGEKILFTPPYEGKQEILTALRVLAMMKTEISCPVEKMLDYILANSRMFAESGNLIVVSAYISERMIVFHDEMARNGVKVIFYVTTTNQNAAIIPKNIEVYYKTYFDKH
;
A
#
# COMPACT_ATOMS: atom_id res chain seq x y z
N MET A 1 -13.92 61.40 -41.13
CA MET A 1 -14.77 60.30 -41.67
C MET A 1 -14.02 58.97 -41.75
N ILE A 2 -12.88 58.87 -42.44
CA ILE A 2 -12.11 57.60 -42.57
C ILE A 2 -11.67 57.02 -41.21
N PHE A 3 -11.14 57.87 -40.32
CA PHE A 3 -10.72 57.44 -38.98
C PHE A 3 -11.86 56.84 -38.14
N LEU A 4 -13.05 57.46 -38.20
CA LEU A 4 -14.24 56.99 -37.48
C LEU A 4 -14.71 55.63 -38.02
N ALA A 5 -14.65 55.43 -39.35
CA ALA A 5 -15.01 54.16 -39.98
C ALA A 5 -14.03 53.04 -39.61
N ILE A 6 -12.73 53.32 -39.55
CA ILE A 6 -11.71 52.35 -39.10
C ILE A 6 -11.95 51.95 -37.65
N LEU A 7 -12.25 52.93 -36.78
CA LEU A 7 -12.50 52.67 -35.36
C LEU A 7 -13.77 51.85 -35.14
N ALA A 8 -14.85 52.14 -35.89
CA ALA A 8 -16.06 51.35 -35.87
C ALA A 8 -15.82 49.91 -36.38
N ALA A 9 -15.06 49.74 -37.46
CA ALA A 9 -14.71 48.41 -37.98
C ALA A 9 -13.87 47.61 -36.96
N ALA A 10 -12.89 48.26 -36.32
CA ALA A 10 -12.09 47.64 -35.27
C ALA A 10 -12.95 47.19 -34.07
N PHE A 11 -13.93 48.01 -33.67
CA PHE A 11 -14.85 47.68 -32.59
C PHE A 11 -15.76 46.49 -32.94
N VAL A 12 -16.25 46.41 -34.18
CA VAL A 12 -17.04 45.26 -34.65
C VAL A 12 -16.21 43.98 -34.66
N VAL A 13 -14.96 44.03 -35.17
CA VAL A 13 -14.04 42.88 -35.14
C VAL A 13 -13.75 42.45 -33.71
N TYR A 14 -13.55 43.41 -32.81
CA TYR A 14 -13.31 43.19 -31.39
C TYR A 14 -14.48 42.47 -30.70
N ILE A 15 -15.73 42.89 -30.95
CA ILE A 15 -16.92 42.20 -30.44
C ILE A 15 -17.04 40.81 -31.06
N TYR A 16 -16.86 40.70 -32.38
CA TYR A 16 -17.00 39.43 -33.09
C TYR A 16 -16.03 38.37 -32.56
N GLN A 17 -14.75 38.71 -32.40
CA GLN A 17 -13.76 37.77 -31.86
C GLN A 17 -14.07 37.38 -30.42
N SER A 18 -14.52 38.32 -29.57
CA SER A 18 -14.90 38.01 -28.19
C SER A 18 -16.07 37.02 -28.11
N VAL A 19 -17.11 37.22 -28.93
CA VAL A 19 -18.26 36.30 -28.99
C VAL A 19 -17.86 34.94 -29.56
N LEU A 20 -16.99 34.91 -30.56
CA LEU A 20 -16.47 33.67 -31.14
C LEU A 20 -15.72 32.84 -30.09
N TYR A 21 -14.79 33.46 -29.36
CA TYR A 21 -13.99 32.80 -28.33
C TYR A 21 -14.83 32.41 -27.11
N SER A 22 -15.75 33.25 -26.64
CA SER A 22 -16.59 32.88 -25.49
C SER A 22 -17.43 31.63 -25.75
N LYS A 23 -17.93 31.43 -26.98
CA LYS A 23 -18.74 30.27 -27.36
C LYS A 23 -17.91 29.05 -27.75
N HIS A 24 -16.90 29.21 -28.61
CA HIS A 24 -16.22 28.09 -29.27
C HIS A 24 -14.82 27.79 -28.69
N SER A 25 -14.45 28.36 -27.54
CA SER A 25 -13.13 28.12 -26.94
C SER A 25 -12.87 26.66 -26.62
N PHE A 26 -13.87 25.91 -26.13
CA PHE A 26 -13.68 24.51 -25.68
C PHE A 26 -14.25 23.46 -26.63
N ASP A 27 -14.86 23.88 -27.74
CA ASP A 27 -15.35 22.96 -28.75
C ASP A 27 -14.17 22.32 -29.47
N GLY A 28 -14.17 20.98 -29.55
CA GLY A 28 -13.09 20.22 -30.16
C GLY A 28 -11.75 20.28 -29.42
N ILE A 29 -11.74 20.57 -28.11
CA ILE A 29 -10.56 20.34 -27.26
C ILE A 29 -10.67 18.97 -26.60
N SER A 30 -9.66 18.13 -26.80
CA SER A 30 -9.49 16.89 -26.06
C SER A 30 -8.33 16.98 -25.07
N TYR A 31 -8.51 16.29 -23.95
CA TYR A 31 -7.54 16.20 -22.87
C TYR A 31 -7.39 14.72 -22.50
N GLU A 32 -6.20 14.19 -22.70
CA GLU A 32 -5.88 12.79 -22.41
C GLU A 32 -4.66 12.72 -21.51
N VAL A 33 -4.68 11.78 -20.57
CA VAL A 33 -3.58 11.52 -19.65
C VAL A 33 -3.24 10.04 -19.67
N THR A 34 -1.96 9.73 -19.65
CA THR A 34 -1.45 8.36 -19.60
C THR A 34 -0.30 8.27 -18.61
N THR A 35 -0.24 7.21 -17.83
CA THR A 35 0.87 6.90 -16.92
C THR A 35 1.91 6.03 -17.61
N SER A 36 3.18 6.15 -17.22
CA SER A 36 4.26 5.32 -17.77
C SER A 36 4.15 3.85 -17.37
N THR A 37 3.64 3.60 -16.17
CA THR A 37 3.52 2.30 -15.52
C THR A 37 2.17 2.23 -14.82
N GLU A 38 1.67 1.01 -14.61
CA GLU A 38 0.41 0.76 -13.88
C GLU A 38 0.65 0.54 -12.38
N GLU A 39 1.85 0.05 -12.02
CA GLU A 39 2.24 -0.30 -10.66
C GLU A 39 3.63 0.27 -10.36
N VAL A 40 3.82 0.70 -9.11
CA VAL A 40 5.05 1.34 -8.63
C VAL A 40 5.13 1.23 -7.11
N PHE A 41 6.32 1.14 -6.52
CA PHE A 41 6.43 1.17 -5.06
C PHE A 41 6.36 2.60 -4.53
N GLN A 42 5.95 2.73 -3.27
CA GLN A 42 5.94 4.00 -2.57
C GLN A 42 7.34 4.65 -2.59
N ASN A 43 7.36 5.98 -2.73
CA ASN A 43 8.51 6.86 -2.88
C ASN A 43 9.30 6.73 -4.19
N GLU A 44 8.90 5.85 -5.11
CA GLU A 44 9.43 5.83 -6.46
C GLU A 44 8.77 6.88 -7.36
N ASP A 45 9.39 7.13 -8.51
CA ASP A 45 8.90 8.10 -9.49
C ASP A 45 8.31 7.41 -10.71
N ILE A 46 7.22 7.99 -11.21
CA ILE A 46 6.60 7.67 -12.49
C ILE A 46 6.63 8.87 -13.42
N TYR A 47 6.37 8.61 -14.71
CA TYR A 47 6.11 9.68 -15.66
C TYR A 47 4.63 9.72 -16.03
N ILE A 48 4.08 10.93 -16.01
CA ILE A 48 2.73 11.20 -16.49
C ILE A 48 2.83 11.95 -17.82
N TYR A 49 2.21 11.38 -18.84
CA TYR A 49 2.09 11.95 -20.17
C TYR A 49 0.72 12.60 -20.30
N GLU A 50 0.71 13.84 -20.75
CA GLU A 50 -0.50 14.62 -20.86
C GLU A 50 -0.58 15.20 -22.27
N GLU A 51 -1.67 14.89 -22.96
CA GLU A 51 -1.92 15.31 -24.32
C GLU A 51 -3.12 16.25 -24.35
N ILE A 52 -2.92 17.44 -24.90
CA ILE A 52 -3.97 18.42 -25.15
C ILE A 52 -4.05 18.60 -26.66
N THR A 53 -5.22 18.37 -27.26
CA THR A 53 -5.41 18.51 -28.71
C THR A 53 -6.46 19.56 -29.01
N ASN A 54 -6.16 20.44 -29.97
CA ASN A 54 -7.08 21.45 -30.47
C ASN A 54 -7.54 21.05 -31.87
N ASP A 55 -8.61 20.28 -31.96
CA ASP A 55 -9.13 19.78 -33.23
C ASP A 55 -9.98 20.81 -33.99
N LYS A 56 -10.12 22.04 -33.49
CA LYS A 56 -10.79 23.13 -34.22
C LYS A 56 -9.82 23.93 -35.08
N MET A 57 -10.41 24.68 -36.02
CA MET A 57 -9.70 25.58 -36.91
C MET A 57 -9.27 26.90 -36.24
N ILE A 58 -9.87 27.22 -35.08
CA ILE A 58 -9.60 28.46 -34.35
C ILE A 58 -8.41 28.23 -33.40
N PRO A 59 -7.35 29.04 -33.48
CA PRO A 59 -6.24 28.99 -32.53
C PRO A 59 -6.69 29.57 -31.18
N LEU A 60 -6.13 29.06 -30.09
CA LEU A 60 -6.29 29.60 -28.74
C LEU A 60 -5.08 30.50 -28.43
N PRO A 61 -5.25 31.83 -28.45
CA PRO A 61 -4.16 32.76 -28.18
C PRO A 61 -3.68 32.66 -26.72
N TYR A 62 -4.57 32.25 -25.81
CA TYR A 62 -4.26 32.00 -24.43
C TYR A 62 -4.99 30.75 -23.95
N LEU A 63 -4.22 29.75 -23.53
CA LEU A 63 -4.70 28.53 -22.90
C LEU A 63 -3.88 28.26 -21.64
N LYS A 64 -4.49 28.42 -20.48
CA LYS A 64 -3.94 28.01 -19.19
C LYS A 64 -4.45 26.62 -18.86
N VAL A 65 -3.54 25.69 -18.59
CA VAL A 65 -3.85 24.33 -18.12
C VAL A 65 -3.40 24.20 -16.68
N ALA A 66 -4.35 23.98 -15.78
CA ALA A 66 -4.10 23.69 -14.38
C ALA A 66 -4.37 22.20 -14.14
N THR A 67 -3.30 21.42 -14.03
CA THR A 67 -3.36 19.97 -13.80
C THR A 67 -3.19 19.71 -12.31
N SER A 68 -4.11 18.94 -11.73
CA SER A 68 -4.09 18.58 -10.31
C SER A 68 -3.95 17.08 -10.15
N LEU A 69 -3.05 16.66 -9.25
CA LEU A 69 -2.90 15.27 -8.86
C LEU A 69 -3.74 14.96 -7.61
N PRO A 70 -4.19 13.70 -7.46
CA PRO A 70 -4.80 13.25 -6.21
C PRO A 70 -3.79 13.30 -5.06
N GLN A 71 -4.29 13.42 -3.83
CA GLN A 71 -3.46 13.44 -2.62
C GLN A 71 -2.64 12.15 -2.50
N GLY A 72 -1.32 12.28 -2.38
CA GLY A 72 -0.38 11.14 -2.37
C GLY A 72 0.49 11.05 -3.63
N LEU A 73 0.11 11.77 -4.70
CA LEU A 73 0.96 11.97 -5.87
C LEU A 73 1.44 13.42 -5.92
N ASN A 74 2.73 13.61 -6.17
CA ASN A 74 3.34 14.93 -6.20
C ASN A 74 4.21 15.10 -7.44
N PHE A 75 4.03 16.20 -8.18
CA PHE A 75 4.97 16.56 -9.22
C PHE A 75 6.34 16.88 -8.62
N ARG A 76 7.39 16.22 -9.11
CA ARG A 76 8.79 16.48 -8.73
C ARG A 76 9.40 17.44 -9.75
N ILE A 77 9.56 18.70 -9.34
CA ILE A 77 10.20 19.75 -10.15
C ILE A 77 11.58 20.02 -9.59
N THR A 78 12.63 19.80 -10.38
CA THR A 78 13.98 20.17 -9.99
C THR A 78 14.21 21.65 -10.27
N GLU A 79 14.31 22.45 -9.21
CA GLU A 79 14.62 23.88 -9.28
C GLU A 79 16.09 24.11 -8.87
N PHE A 80 16.77 25.06 -9.50
CA PHE A 80 18.10 25.50 -9.06
C PHE A 80 17.96 26.56 -7.97
N ASP A 81 18.35 26.21 -6.74
CA ASP A 81 18.34 27.15 -5.65
C ASP A 81 19.52 28.14 -5.78
N LYS A 82 19.19 29.41 -6.01
CA LYS A 82 20.15 30.50 -6.18
C LYS A 82 21.00 30.74 -4.91
N LYS A 83 20.51 30.37 -3.72
CA LYS A 83 21.22 30.57 -2.44
C LYS A 83 22.21 29.45 -2.15
N THR A 84 21.79 28.20 -2.34
CA THR A 84 22.62 27.02 -2.01
C THR A 84 23.44 26.51 -3.20
N ARG A 85 23.19 27.01 -4.42
CA ARG A 85 23.79 26.55 -5.69
C ARG A 85 23.66 25.03 -5.89
N ARG A 86 22.61 24.42 -5.33
CA ARG A 86 22.32 22.99 -5.47
C ARG A 86 20.94 22.81 -6.11
N PRO A 87 20.76 21.74 -6.90
CA PRO A 87 19.43 21.36 -7.35
C PRO A 87 18.59 20.98 -6.12
N ARG A 88 17.38 21.54 -6.02
CA ARG A 88 16.41 21.19 -5.00
C ARG A 88 15.14 20.73 -5.68
N ASP A 89 14.67 19.56 -5.28
CA ASP A 89 13.39 19.06 -5.74
C ASP A 89 12.26 19.71 -4.94
N ARG A 90 11.31 20.29 -5.66
CA ARG A 90 10.06 20.83 -5.12
C ARG A 90 8.92 19.87 -5.47
N MET A 91 8.17 19.47 -4.45
CA MET A 91 6.97 18.65 -4.58
C MET A 91 5.74 19.56 -4.68
N LEU A 92 4.95 19.41 -5.76
CA LEU A 92 3.72 20.17 -5.96
C LEU A 92 2.55 19.24 -6.27
N ASN A 93 1.36 19.52 -5.72
CA ASN A 93 0.15 18.75 -6.02
C ASN A 93 -0.57 19.26 -7.28
N HIS A 94 -0.29 20.50 -7.68
CA HIS A 94 -0.87 21.11 -8.87
C HIS A 94 0.20 21.86 -9.66
N ILE A 95 0.08 21.83 -10.99
CA ILE A 95 0.92 22.61 -11.89
C ILE A 95 0.02 23.43 -12.80
N GLN A 96 0.44 24.66 -13.03
CA GLN A 96 -0.19 25.54 -13.99
C GLN A 96 0.80 25.84 -15.12
N SER A 97 0.35 25.78 -16.35
CA SER A 97 1.14 26.20 -17.50
C SER A 97 0.26 26.97 -18.47
N VAL A 98 0.85 27.93 -19.17
CA VAL A 98 0.16 28.79 -20.14
C VAL A 98 0.76 28.52 -21.51
N PHE A 99 -0.09 28.38 -22.51
CA PHE A 99 0.27 28.09 -23.89
C PHE A 99 -0.49 28.96 -24.87
N VAL A 100 0.13 29.16 -26.03
CA VAL A 100 -0.55 29.56 -27.25
C VAL A 100 -0.72 28.29 -28.09
N MET A 101 -1.95 27.95 -28.44
CA MET A 101 -2.25 26.71 -29.13
C MET A 101 -2.83 26.99 -30.51
N LYS A 102 -2.14 26.59 -31.56
CA LYS A 102 -2.57 26.79 -32.95
C LYS A 102 -3.74 25.87 -33.32
N SER A 103 -4.34 26.17 -34.46
CA SER A 103 -5.31 25.28 -35.13
C SER A 103 -4.70 23.89 -35.36
N LYS A 104 -5.48 22.83 -35.10
CA LYS A 104 -5.08 21.42 -35.30
C LYS A 104 -3.76 21.03 -34.60
N GLN A 105 -3.37 21.77 -33.55
CA GLN A 105 -2.15 21.49 -32.81
C GLN A 105 -2.41 20.46 -31.71
N LYS A 106 -1.40 19.63 -31.44
CA LYS A 106 -1.33 18.77 -30.26
C LYS A 106 -0.15 19.20 -29.38
N ILE A 107 -0.38 19.36 -28.09
CA ILE A 107 0.65 19.64 -27.08
C ILE A 107 0.82 18.36 -26.25
N ARG A 108 2.06 17.88 -26.14
CA ARG A 108 2.43 16.73 -25.31
C ARG A 108 3.35 17.18 -24.19
N ARG A 109 3.00 16.83 -22.96
CA ARG A 109 3.78 17.14 -21.76
C ARG A 109 4.17 15.84 -21.06
N ARG A 110 5.35 15.85 -20.45
CA ARG A 110 5.84 14.76 -19.61
C ARG A 110 6.19 15.32 -18.25
N TRP A 111 5.56 14.80 -17.22
CA TRP A 111 5.77 15.20 -15.84
C TRP A 111 6.39 14.06 -15.05
N ARG A 112 7.42 14.37 -14.26
CA ARG A 112 7.95 13.44 -13.27
C ARG A 112 7.10 13.56 -11.99
N VAL A 113 6.56 12.45 -11.52
CA VAL A 113 5.66 12.40 -10.37
C VAL A 113 6.20 11.41 -9.36
N ASN A 114 6.34 11.85 -8.11
CA ASN A 114 6.70 11.03 -6.98
C ASN A 114 5.42 10.46 -6.34
N CYS A 115 5.44 9.17 -6.07
CA CYS A 115 4.34 8.43 -5.45
C CYS A 115 4.56 8.34 -3.94
N SER A 116 4.18 9.37 -3.18
CA SER A 116 4.54 9.49 -1.76
C SER A 116 3.71 8.62 -0.82
N VAL A 117 2.44 8.35 -1.16
CA VAL A 117 1.51 7.56 -0.35
C VAL A 117 1.04 6.35 -1.15
N ARG A 118 0.90 5.19 -0.49
CA ARG A 118 0.34 3.98 -1.10
C ARG A 118 -1.15 4.18 -1.42
N GLY A 119 -1.65 3.51 -2.45
CA GLY A 119 -3.04 3.68 -2.84
C GLY A 119 -3.27 3.44 -4.32
N VAL A 120 -4.54 3.45 -4.72
CA VAL A 120 -4.94 3.43 -6.13
C VAL A 120 -5.34 4.85 -6.52
N TYR A 121 -4.67 5.40 -7.53
CA TYR A 121 -4.84 6.77 -7.97
C TYR A 121 -5.25 6.83 -9.43
N THR A 122 -6.37 7.49 -9.71
CA THR A 122 -6.75 7.86 -11.08
C THR A 122 -6.29 9.28 -11.38
N VAL A 123 -5.49 9.43 -12.42
CA VAL A 123 -5.01 10.72 -12.91
C VAL A 123 -5.84 11.17 -14.10
N GLY A 124 -6.15 12.46 -14.17
CA GLY A 124 -6.97 12.99 -15.27
C GLY A 124 -7.76 14.24 -14.95
N ASN A 125 -7.55 14.83 -13.76
CA ASN A 125 -8.22 16.07 -13.37
C ASN A 125 -7.40 17.27 -13.86
N ALA A 126 -7.96 18.03 -14.78
CA ALA A 126 -7.39 19.29 -15.23
C ALA A 126 -8.46 20.37 -15.42
N THR A 127 -8.11 21.61 -15.12
CA THR A 127 -8.93 22.78 -15.43
C THR A 127 -8.26 23.56 -16.54
N LEU A 128 -8.95 23.69 -17.67
CA LEU A 128 -8.51 24.52 -18.78
C LEU A 128 -9.17 25.88 -18.68
N VAL A 129 -8.40 26.95 -18.84
CA VAL A 129 -8.89 28.32 -18.93
C VAL A 129 -8.41 28.89 -20.26
N ALA A 130 -9.35 29.24 -21.12
CA ALA A 130 -9.08 29.85 -22.41
C ALA A 130 -9.50 31.31 -22.39
N SER A 131 -8.76 32.14 -23.12
CA SER A 131 -9.08 33.55 -23.29
C SER A 131 -8.97 33.97 -24.75
N ASP A 132 -9.62 35.09 -25.08
CA ASP A 132 -9.57 35.72 -26.39
C ASP A 132 -8.25 36.47 -26.58
N ILE A 133 -8.06 37.06 -27.77
CA ILE A 133 -6.79 37.68 -28.17
C ILE A 133 -6.43 38.86 -27.26
N PHE A 134 -7.45 39.54 -26.72
CA PHE A 134 -7.29 40.72 -25.86
C PHE A 134 -7.41 40.41 -24.35
N GLY A 135 -7.61 39.14 -23.96
CA GLY A 135 -7.66 38.77 -22.54
C GLY A 135 -8.93 39.18 -21.79
N MET A 136 -9.99 39.56 -22.50
CA MET A 136 -11.21 40.16 -21.95
C MET A 136 -12.31 39.12 -21.64
N THR A 137 -12.27 37.96 -22.31
CA THR A 137 -13.14 36.83 -21.97
C THR A 137 -12.32 35.71 -21.35
N ASN A 138 -12.74 35.22 -20.18
CA ASN A 138 -12.12 34.05 -19.56
C ASN A 138 -13.19 32.98 -19.43
N THR A 139 -13.05 31.92 -20.21
CA THR A 139 -13.91 30.74 -20.09
C THR A 139 -13.09 29.63 -19.45
N SER A 140 -13.65 28.93 -18.48
CA SER A 140 -13.02 27.78 -17.83
C SER A 140 -13.83 26.51 -18.03
N LYS A 141 -13.16 25.37 -18.26
CA LYS A 141 -13.77 24.05 -18.32
C LYS A 141 -12.94 23.04 -17.55
N GLY A 142 -13.58 22.32 -16.63
CA GLY A 142 -12.99 21.16 -15.96
C GLY A 142 -13.06 19.93 -16.85
N PHE A 143 -11.95 19.23 -16.96
CA PHE A 143 -11.83 17.91 -17.57
C PHE A 143 -11.55 16.90 -16.47
N LYS A 144 -12.32 15.82 -16.46
CA LYS A 144 -12.14 14.66 -15.60
C LYS A 144 -12.14 13.45 -16.50
N CYS A 145 -11.00 12.78 -16.63
CA CYS A 145 -10.93 11.52 -17.35
C CYS A 145 -11.59 10.42 -16.51
N GLU A 146 -12.39 9.58 -17.16
CA GLU A 146 -12.91 8.36 -16.52
C GLU A 146 -11.75 7.41 -16.16
N PRO A 147 -11.90 6.59 -15.10
CA PRO A 147 -10.90 5.59 -14.74
C PRO A 147 -10.70 4.59 -15.87
N ARG A 148 -9.45 4.47 -16.32
CA ARG A 148 -8.98 3.52 -17.33
C ARG A 148 -7.67 2.91 -16.85
N LYS A 149 -7.31 1.77 -17.43
CA LYS A 149 -6.05 1.08 -17.09
C LYS A 149 -4.82 1.95 -17.30
N ASN A 150 -4.83 2.77 -18.35
CA ASN A 150 -3.70 3.61 -18.74
C ASN A 150 -3.60 4.96 -18.00
N ASN A 151 -4.58 5.31 -17.16
CA ASN A 151 -4.56 6.54 -16.34
C ASN A 151 -4.72 6.26 -14.84
N THR A 152 -4.64 4.99 -14.45
CA THR A 152 -4.70 4.54 -13.06
C THR A 152 -3.35 3.97 -12.67
N VAL A 153 -2.85 4.39 -11.51
CA VAL A 153 -1.60 3.90 -10.92
C VAL A 153 -1.89 3.29 -9.56
N THR A 154 -1.36 2.09 -9.33
CA THR A 154 -1.39 1.44 -8.02
C THR A 154 -0.03 1.60 -7.38
N VAL A 155 0.02 2.37 -6.29
CA VAL A 155 1.22 2.58 -5.49
C VAL A 155 1.24 1.53 -4.39
N LEU A 156 2.18 0.59 -4.50
CA LEU A 156 2.37 -0.50 -3.55
C LEU A 156 3.10 0.01 -2.29
N PRO A 157 2.79 -0.51 -1.08
CA PRO A 157 3.58 -0.20 0.11
C PRO A 157 5.04 -0.63 -0.10
N SER A 158 5.98 0.22 0.30
CA SER A 158 7.41 -0.11 0.23
C SER A 158 7.84 -0.87 1.49
N PRO A 159 8.38 -2.10 1.38
CA PRO A 159 8.83 -2.86 2.53
C PRO A 159 10.03 -2.18 3.21
N VAL A 160 10.11 -2.31 4.53
CA VAL A 160 11.20 -1.81 5.38
C VAL A 160 11.96 -2.97 6.01
N ASP A 161 13.20 -2.73 6.41
CA ASP A 161 13.97 -3.74 7.13
C ASP A 161 13.43 -3.93 8.55
N LEU A 162 12.79 -5.08 8.80
CA LEU A 162 12.23 -5.40 10.10
C LEU A 162 13.29 -5.54 11.20
N GLU A 163 14.51 -5.96 10.88
CA GLU A 163 15.57 -6.19 11.88
C GLU A 163 16.16 -4.86 12.38
N GLU A 164 16.21 -3.83 11.52
CA GLU A 164 16.60 -2.48 11.91
C GLU A 164 15.49 -1.76 12.70
N HIS A 165 14.24 -1.98 12.30
CA HIS A 165 13.08 -1.24 12.81
C HIS A 165 12.38 -1.87 14.01
N PHE A 166 12.64 -3.14 14.33
CA PHE A 166 11.97 -3.83 15.43
C PHE A 166 12.96 -4.58 16.33
N THR A 167 12.67 -4.58 17.63
CA THR A 167 13.40 -5.39 18.61
C THR A 167 12.44 -6.25 19.41
N SER A 168 12.87 -7.47 19.71
CA SER A 168 12.08 -8.41 20.52
C SER A 168 12.15 -8.04 22.00
N SER A 169 11.03 -8.20 22.71
CA SER A 169 10.93 -8.04 24.17
C SER A 169 11.91 -8.93 24.95
N TYR A 170 12.30 -10.09 24.39
CA TYR A 170 13.22 -11.04 25.02
C TYR A 170 14.65 -10.50 25.22
N TYR A 171 15.11 -9.54 24.41
CA TYR A 171 16.46 -8.99 24.51
C TYR A 171 16.71 -8.19 25.80
N HIS A 172 15.67 -7.75 26.51
CA HIS A 172 15.81 -6.94 27.73
C HIS A 172 16.15 -7.75 29.00
N SER A 173 16.18 -9.09 28.94
CA SER A 173 16.46 -9.96 30.11
C SER A 173 17.89 -10.50 30.21
N GLY A 174 18.83 -10.03 29.39
CA GLY A 174 20.28 -10.20 29.64
C GLY A 174 20.89 -11.59 29.41
N ASP A 175 20.09 -12.61 29.11
CA ASP A 175 20.58 -13.92 28.72
C ASP A 175 19.68 -14.49 27.63
N VAL A 176 20.28 -15.24 26.71
CA VAL A 176 19.70 -15.86 25.50
C VAL A 176 19.89 -15.01 24.23
N ILE A 177 21.11 -15.07 23.68
CA ILE A 177 21.32 -14.97 22.23
C ILE A 177 20.74 -16.23 21.61
N LYS A 178 19.46 -16.22 21.24
CA LYS A 178 18.94 -17.12 20.23
C LYS A 178 18.55 -16.26 19.04
N ASN A 179 19.33 -16.37 17.97
CA ASN A 179 18.87 -16.01 16.63
C ASN A 179 17.71 -16.94 16.30
N HIS A 180 16.51 -16.62 16.75
CA HIS A 180 15.32 -17.28 16.25
C HIS A 180 15.09 -16.68 14.87
N SER A 181 15.66 -17.31 13.84
CA SER A 181 15.12 -17.10 12.50
C SER A 181 13.61 -17.41 12.61
N LEU A 182 12.78 -16.50 12.09
CA LEU A 182 11.32 -16.70 12.00
C LEU A 182 11.01 -18.04 11.31
N LEU A 183 11.96 -18.54 10.52
CA LEU A 183 11.87 -19.70 9.66
C LEU A 183 13.10 -20.59 9.92
N THR A 184 12.86 -21.81 10.41
CA THR A 184 13.90 -22.83 10.57
C THR A 184 13.86 -23.72 9.34
N ASP A 185 15.01 -23.95 8.71
CA ASP A 185 15.13 -24.65 7.44
C ASP A 185 14.59 -26.10 7.51
N PRO A 186 13.62 -26.48 6.66
CA PRO A 186 12.96 -27.80 6.65
C PRO A 186 13.79 -28.98 6.13
N LEU A 187 15.07 -28.81 5.77
CA LEU A 187 15.97 -29.91 5.37
C LEU A 187 16.91 -30.39 6.48
N LEU A 188 16.73 -29.91 7.72
CA LEU A 188 17.54 -30.32 8.85
C LEU A 188 17.12 -31.69 9.37
N ILE A 189 18.04 -32.65 9.30
CA ILE A 189 17.96 -33.89 10.07
C ILE A 189 18.07 -33.48 11.55
N ALA A 190 16.97 -33.57 12.30
CA ALA A 190 16.93 -33.23 13.73
C ALA A 190 17.84 -34.15 14.58
N GLY A 191 18.22 -35.31 14.03
CA GLY A 191 19.17 -36.25 14.62
C GLY A 191 18.99 -37.66 14.07
N ALA A 192 19.63 -38.62 14.72
CA ALA A 192 19.43 -40.03 14.46
C ALA A 192 19.04 -40.74 15.76
N ARG A 193 18.10 -41.69 15.68
CA ARG A 193 17.68 -42.53 16.81
C ARG A 193 17.83 -44.00 16.46
N ASP A 194 17.82 -44.84 17.48
CA ASP A 194 17.79 -46.30 17.31
C ASP A 194 16.55 -46.72 16.52
N TYR A 195 16.75 -47.69 15.62
CA TYR A 195 15.70 -48.34 14.86
C TYR A 195 14.79 -49.15 15.78
N THR A 196 13.49 -48.94 15.67
CA THR A 196 12.46 -49.76 16.32
C THR A 196 11.76 -50.65 15.29
N THR A 197 11.18 -51.77 15.72
CA THR A 197 10.44 -52.69 14.84
C THR A 197 9.20 -52.07 14.17
N LEU A 198 8.77 -50.89 14.62
CA LEU A 198 7.69 -50.09 14.03
C LEU A 198 8.17 -49.22 12.86
N ASP A 199 9.48 -49.07 12.66
CA ASP A 199 10.05 -48.23 11.61
C ASP A 199 10.19 -49.00 10.30
N PRO A 200 9.89 -48.38 9.14
CA PRO A 200 10.10 -49.01 7.86
C PRO A 200 11.59 -49.02 7.48
N MET A 201 12.06 -50.13 6.89
CA MET A 201 13.47 -50.36 6.55
C MET A 201 14.05 -49.33 5.56
N ASN A 202 13.20 -48.63 4.80
CA ASN A 202 13.62 -47.59 3.86
C ASN A 202 14.08 -46.28 4.52
N LYS A 203 13.86 -46.10 5.84
CA LYS A 203 14.29 -44.91 6.60
C LYS A 203 15.62 -45.09 7.36
N VAL A 204 16.29 -46.22 7.17
CA VAL A 204 17.58 -46.53 7.82
C VAL A 204 18.67 -45.59 7.30
N ASN A 205 19.35 -44.89 8.22
CA ASN A 205 20.55 -44.13 7.90
C ASN A 205 21.77 -45.07 7.98
N TRP A 206 22.19 -45.58 6.83
CA TRP A 206 23.33 -46.50 6.74
C TRP A 206 24.65 -45.90 7.22
N LYS A 207 24.84 -44.59 7.06
CA LYS A 207 26.07 -43.90 7.48
C LYS A 207 26.19 -43.84 9.02
N GLN A 208 25.09 -43.49 9.70
CA GLN A 208 25.02 -43.50 11.17
C GLN A 208 25.04 -44.92 11.73
N THR A 209 24.39 -45.86 11.04
CA THR A 209 24.39 -47.29 11.39
C THR A 209 25.81 -47.87 11.36
N ALA A 210 26.59 -47.56 10.33
CA ALA A 210 27.98 -48.01 10.22
C ALA A 210 28.90 -47.44 11.32
N ALA A 211 28.65 -46.21 11.76
CA ALA A 211 29.45 -45.56 12.81
C ALA A 211 29.15 -46.09 14.22
N HIS A 212 27.89 -46.45 14.51
CA HIS A 212 27.46 -46.86 15.85
C HIS A 212 27.29 -48.37 16.02
N GLY A 213 27.35 -49.17 14.94
CA GLY A 213 27.22 -50.63 14.99
C GLY A 213 25.81 -51.14 15.32
N ARG A 214 24.81 -50.25 15.34
CA ARG A 214 23.38 -50.53 15.56
C ARG A 214 22.55 -49.84 14.49
N LEU A 215 21.43 -50.43 14.10
CA LEU A 215 20.52 -49.84 13.10
C LEU A 215 19.99 -48.50 13.61
N MET A 216 20.26 -47.43 12.86
CA MET A 216 19.86 -46.06 13.16
C MET A 216 18.89 -45.56 12.08
N VAL A 217 17.88 -44.81 12.49
CA VAL A 217 16.89 -44.16 11.63
C VAL A 217 17.07 -42.66 11.73
N ASN A 218 16.95 -41.96 10.59
CA ASN A 218 16.90 -40.50 10.61
C ASN A 218 15.62 -40.04 11.31
N ILE A 219 15.76 -39.14 12.29
CA ILE A 219 14.62 -38.40 12.80
C ILE A 219 14.30 -37.35 11.74
N GLU A 220 13.30 -37.64 10.93
CA GLU A 220 12.66 -36.66 10.06
C GLU A 220 11.87 -35.69 10.95
N GLU A 221 12.16 -34.40 10.86
CA GLU A 221 11.29 -33.39 11.45
C GLU A 221 10.00 -33.35 10.62
N TYR A 222 8.84 -33.53 11.25
CA TYR A 222 7.56 -33.52 10.53
C TYR A 222 7.40 -32.16 9.85
N THR A 223 7.38 -32.17 8.52
CA THR A 223 7.16 -30.98 7.69
C THR A 223 5.69 -30.55 7.83
N GLN A 224 5.35 -29.86 8.92
CA GLN A 224 4.21 -28.98 8.87
C GLN A 224 4.57 -27.91 7.84
N ARG A 225 3.83 -27.84 6.72
CA ARG A 225 3.88 -26.67 5.84
C ARG A 225 3.53 -25.48 6.70
N ARG A 226 4.53 -24.76 7.21
CA ARG A 226 4.33 -23.57 8.03
C ARG A 226 3.61 -22.58 7.11
N ARG A 227 2.33 -22.31 7.36
CA ARG A 227 1.62 -21.18 6.73
C ARG A 227 1.52 -20.10 7.77
N PHE A 228 1.66 -18.85 7.37
CA PHE A 228 1.49 -17.71 8.27
C PHE A 228 0.22 -16.96 7.93
N ASN A 229 -0.52 -16.57 8.95
CA ASN A 229 -1.61 -15.63 8.79
C ASN A 229 -1.15 -14.30 9.37
N ILE A 230 -1.23 -13.22 8.59
CA ILE A 230 -0.94 -11.87 9.04
C ILE A 230 -2.28 -11.21 9.35
N LEU A 231 -2.53 -10.91 10.62
CA LEU A 231 -3.68 -10.15 11.07
C LEU A 231 -3.26 -8.70 11.28
N ILE A 232 -3.83 -7.80 10.48
CA ILE A 232 -3.59 -6.36 10.55
C ILE A 232 -4.74 -5.72 11.32
N ASN A 233 -4.42 -5.06 12.43
CA ASN A 233 -5.37 -4.27 13.18
C ASN A 233 -5.38 -2.82 12.68
N MET A 234 -6.54 -2.37 12.16
CA MET A 234 -6.78 -1.00 11.71
C MET A 234 -7.17 -0.02 12.82
N ASN A 235 -7.27 -0.48 14.07
CA ASN A 235 -7.44 0.39 15.22
C ASN A 235 -6.06 0.96 15.64
N SER A 236 -6.00 2.28 15.77
CA SER A 236 -4.81 3.02 16.19
C SER A 236 -4.64 3.05 17.71
N ARG A 237 -5.72 2.82 18.45
CA ARG A 237 -5.78 2.77 19.92
C ARG A 237 -6.90 1.82 20.38
N ASP A 238 -6.88 1.48 21.66
CA ASP A 238 -7.86 0.58 22.29
C ASP A 238 -9.28 1.15 22.18
N ILE A 239 -9.47 2.41 22.57
CA ILE A 239 -10.75 3.11 22.42
C ILE A 239 -10.59 4.25 21.41
N GLU A 240 -11.17 4.06 20.22
CA GLU A 240 -11.15 5.07 19.17
C GLU A 240 -12.09 6.24 19.45
N ARG A 241 -11.71 7.44 18.99
CA ARG A 241 -12.58 8.62 19.07
C ARG A 241 -13.80 8.51 18.16
N HIS A 242 -13.62 7.86 17.02
CA HIS A 242 -14.66 7.59 16.04
C HIS A 242 -14.71 6.10 15.72
N PRO A 243 -15.90 5.51 15.55
CA PRO A 243 -16.03 4.07 15.36
C PRO A 243 -15.45 3.56 14.02
N THR A 244 -15.40 4.42 13.00
CA THR A 244 -15.02 4.07 11.62
C THR A 244 -13.70 4.68 11.16
N GLN A 245 -13.15 5.63 11.91
CA GLN A 245 -11.93 6.34 11.52
C GLN A 245 -10.88 6.23 12.63
N PRO A 246 -9.67 5.73 12.30
CA PRO A 246 -8.60 5.66 13.28
C PRO A 246 -8.18 7.07 13.68
N SER A 247 -8.03 7.30 14.98
CA SER A 247 -7.61 8.59 15.52
C SER A 247 -6.18 8.98 15.09
N SER A 248 -5.35 8.00 14.77
CA SER A 248 -3.96 8.19 14.33
C SER A 248 -3.66 7.31 13.10
N PRO A 249 -4.05 7.75 11.89
CA PRO A 249 -3.89 6.97 10.66
C PRO A 249 -2.44 6.61 10.31
N GLU A 250 -1.48 7.44 10.72
CA GLU A 250 -0.05 7.23 10.46
C GLU A 250 0.48 5.90 11.01
N PHE A 251 -0.01 5.47 12.18
CA PHE A 251 0.38 4.18 12.76
C PHE A 251 -0.20 3.00 12.00
N ILE A 252 -1.40 3.18 11.44
CA ILE A 252 -2.06 2.16 10.60
C ILE A 252 -1.33 1.99 9.27
N GLU A 253 -0.93 3.10 8.66
CA GLU A 253 -0.06 3.08 7.47
C GLU A 253 1.24 2.34 7.72
N TYR A 254 1.84 2.55 8.90
CA TYR A 254 3.04 1.81 9.28
C TYR A 254 2.75 0.33 9.55
N CYS A 255 1.61 -0.04 10.14
CA CYS A 255 1.19 -1.45 10.25
C CYS A 255 1.10 -2.14 8.88
N ILE A 256 0.56 -1.45 7.88
CA ILE A 256 0.48 -1.97 6.50
C ILE A 256 1.87 -2.10 5.88
N THR A 257 2.77 -1.15 6.17
CA THR A 257 4.19 -1.21 5.76
C THR A 257 4.90 -2.41 6.38
N VAL A 258 4.67 -2.69 7.67
CA VAL A 258 5.20 -3.86 8.37
C VAL A 258 4.65 -5.15 7.77
N ALA A 259 3.36 -5.22 7.48
CA ALA A 259 2.76 -6.37 6.81
C ALA A 259 3.37 -6.60 5.42
N ALA A 260 3.60 -5.54 4.64
CA ALA A 260 4.29 -5.61 3.36
C ALA A 260 5.74 -6.13 3.51
N SER A 261 6.42 -5.76 4.58
CA SER A 261 7.79 -6.21 4.87
C SER A 261 7.84 -7.69 5.25
N ILE A 262 6.87 -8.17 6.04
CA ILE A 262 6.71 -9.59 6.35
C ILE A 262 6.44 -10.38 5.06
N LEU A 263 5.53 -9.89 4.21
CA LEU A 263 5.22 -10.52 2.92
C LEU A 263 6.46 -10.60 2.02
N ASP A 264 7.25 -9.52 1.93
CA ASP A 264 8.47 -9.48 1.14
C ASP A 264 9.52 -10.48 1.65
N ARG A 265 9.73 -10.55 2.98
CA ARG A 265 10.63 -11.54 3.59
C ARG A 265 10.18 -12.96 3.28
N VAL A 266 8.90 -13.25 3.46
CA VAL A 266 8.33 -14.59 3.25
C VAL A 266 8.31 -14.98 1.75
N SER A 267 8.30 -13.99 0.85
CA SER A 267 8.36 -14.23 -0.60
C SER A 267 9.61 -14.98 -1.06
N HIS A 268 10.72 -14.80 -0.35
CA HIS A 268 11.98 -15.46 -0.66
C HIS A 268 11.98 -16.95 -0.29
N GLU A 269 11.13 -17.37 0.64
CA GLU A 269 11.10 -18.73 1.19
C GLU A 269 9.93 -19.58 0.66
N ASN A 270 9.10 -19.02 -0.22
CA ASN A 270 7.95 -19.69 -0.83
C ASN A 270 6.99 -20.31 0.19
N VAL A 271 6.79 -19.61 1.31
CA VAL A 271 5.86 -20.03 2.36
C VAL A 271 4.49 -19.39 2.12
N PRO A 272 3.38 -20.15 2.20
CA PRO A 272 2.04 -19.58 2.03
C PRO A 272 1.69 -18.58 3.14
N VAL A 273 1.24 -17.39 2.74
CA VAL A 273 0.83 -16.32 3.65
C VAL A 273 -0.58 -15.82 3.34
N ARG A 274 -1.40 -15.65 4.37
CA ARG A 274 -2.74 -15.06 4.28
C ARG A 274 -2.79 -13.70 4.96
N ILE A 275 -3.59 -12.77 4.44
CA ILE A 275 -3.87 -11.49 5.07
C ILE A 275 -5.28 -11.53 5.69
N ILE A 276 -5.36 -11.06 6.93
CA ILE A 276 -6.59 -10.86 7.69
C ILE A 276 -6.61 -9.41 8.16
N SER A 277 -7.75 -8.74 8.07
CA SER A 277 -7.89 -7.36 8.55
C SER A 277 -9.32 -7.04 8.94
N ASN A 278 -9.51 -6.14 9.88
CA ASN A 278 -10.83 -5.59 10.25
C ASN A 278 -11.31 -4.45 9.31
N SER A 279 -10.72 -4.36 8.12
CA SER A 279 -11.09 -3.41 7.08
C SER A 279 -10.87 -4.03 5.69
N PRO A 280 -11.92 -4.57 5.06
CA PRO A 280 -11.86 -5.01 3.67
C PRO A 280 -11.87 -3.81 2.72
N PRO A 281 -11.04 -3.82 1.66
CA PRO A 281 -11.07 -2.77 0.64
C PRO A 281 -12.32 -2.88 -0.24
N ASP A 282 -12.88 -1.73 -0.64
CA ASP A 282 -14.14 -1.65 -1.41
C ASP A 282 -14.10 -2.35 -2.78
N ALA A 283 -12.93 -2.41 -3.40
CA ALA A 283 -12.74 -2.88 -4.78
C ALA A 283 -12.52 -4.40 -4.90
N VAL A 284 -12.51 -5.11 -3.78
CA VAL A 284 -12.21 -6.53 -3.74
C VAL A 284 -13.50 -7.36 -3.84
N SER A 285 -13.41 -8.56 -4.46
CA SER A 285 -14.56 -9.45 -4.60
C SER A 285 -15.10 -9.89 -3.24
N SER A 286 -16.38 -10.25 -3.20
CA SER A 286 -17.02 -10.86 -2.03
C SER A 286 -16.26 -12.09 -1.51
N ASP A 287 -15.46 -12.73 -2.35
CA ASP A 287 -14.70 -13.94 -2.02
C ASP A 287 -13.58 -13.72 -0.99
N PHE A 288 -13.15 -12.47 -0.74
CA PHE A 288 -12.16 -12.18 0.30
C PHE A 288 -12.82 -11.78 1.63
N ARG A 289 -14.12 -12.03 1.82
CA ARG A 289 -14.81 -11.87 3.10
C ARG A 289 -14.73 -13.17 3.90
N ALA A 290 -14.70 -13.06 5.23
CA ALA A 290 -14.60 -14.24 6.08
C ALA A 290 -15.86 -15.11 6.08
N SER A 291 -17.04 -14.50 6.03
CA SER A 291 -18.35 -15.15 5.99
C SER A 291 -19.40 -14.14 5.52
N ASP A 292 -20.57 -14.62 5.12
CA ASP A 292 -21.75 -13.80 4.79
C ASP A 292 -22.48 -13.27 6.05
N ASP A 293 -21.96 -13.57 7.24
CA ASP A 293 -22.47 -13.02 8.51
C ASP A 293 -22.16 -11.53 8.66
N GLU A 294 -22.96 -10.80 9.45
CA GLU A 294 -22.81 -9.34 9.66
C GLU A 294 -21.41 -8.89 10.13
N ILE A 295 -20.68 -9.77 10.81
CA ILE A 295 -19.29 -9.54 11.26
C ILE A 295 -18.29 -10.06 10.22
N GLY A 296 -18.57 -11.20 9.60
CA GLY A 296 -17.69 -11.83 8.61
C GLY A 296 -17.52 -10.97 7.35
N GLU A 297 -18.57 -10.26 6.93
CA GLU A 297 -18.49 -9.34 5.79
C GLU A 297 -17.55 -8.15 6.03
N LYS A 298 -17.32 -7.80 7.30
CA LYS A 298 -16.48 -6.69 7.73
C LYS A 298 -15.04 -7.11 8.02
N ILE A 299 -14.71 -8.39 7.82
CA ILE A 299 -13.37 -8.94 8.01
C ILE A 299 -12.83 -9.37 6.65
N LEU A 300 -11.70 -8.78 6.27
CA LEU A 300 -10.90 -9.25 5.15
C LEU A 300 -10.28 -10.60 5.50
N PHE A 301 -10.46 -11.59 4.64
CA PHE A 301 -9.87 -12.92 4.75
C PHE A 301 -9.47 -13.38 3.34
N THR A 302 -8.18 -13.26 3.02
CA THR A 302 -7.69 -13.60 1.67
C THR A 302 -7.46 -15.11 1.50
N PRO A 303 -7.37 -15.62 0.26
CA PRO A 303 -6.69 -16.89 0.04
C PRO A 303 -5.22 -16.80 0.50
N PRO A 304 -4.58 -17.95 0.81
CA PRO A 304 -3.14 -17.97 1.03
C PRO A 304 -2.42 -17.66 -0.29
N TYR A 305 -1.44 -16.77 -0.22
CA TYR A 305 -0.56 -16.38 -1.31
C TYR A 305 0.77 -17.14 -1.18
N GLU A 306 1.21 -17.79 -2.25
CA GLU A 306 2.45 -18.54 -2.34
C GLU A 306 3.29 -18.05 -3.54
N GLY A 307 4.57 -17.76 -3.28
CA GLY A 307 5.50 -17.32 -4.31
C GLY A 307 5.35 -15.86 -4.72
N LYS A 308 6.27 -15.42 -5.58
CA LYS A 308 6.51 -13.98 -5.85
C LYS A 308 5.33 -13.27 -6.53
N GLN A 309 4.65 -13.90 -7.48
CA GLN A 309 3.53 -13.28 -8.22
C GLN A 309 2.29 -13.11 -7.36
N GLU A 310 1.99 -14.11 -6.52
CA GLU A 310 0.86 -14.05 -5.59
C GLU A 310 1.12 -13.04 -4.48
N ILE A 311 2.37 -12.91 -4.02
CA ILE A 311 2.74 -11.89 -3.05
C ILE A 311 2.64 -10.47 -3.60
N LEU A 312 2.97 -10.25 -4.88
CA LEU A 312 2.64 -8.97 -5.54
C LEU A 312 1.13 -8.69 -5.52
N THR A 313 0.31 -9.73 -5.67
CA THR A 313 -1.15 -9.60 -5.55
C THR A 313 -1.57 -9.27 -4.12
N ALA A 314 -0.92 -9.86 -3.11
CA ALA A 314 -1.09 -9.52 -1.70
C ALA A 314 -0.74 -8.04 -1.42
N LEU A 315 0.36 -7.54 -2.00
CA LEU A 315 0.75 -6.13 -1.91
C LEU A 315 -0.25 -5.19 -2.60
N ARG A 316 -0.88 -5.61 -3.71
CA ARG A 316 -1.97 -4.86 -4.34
C ARG A 316 -3.19 -4.76 -3.42
N VAL A 317 -3.54 -5.85 -2.72
CA VAL A 317 -4.60 -5.82 -1.72
C VAL A 317 -4.24 -4.82 -0.62
N LEU A 318 -3.02 -4.86 -0.09
CA LEU A 318 -2.53 -3.88 0.89
C LEU A 318 -2.57 -2.44 0.36
N ALA A 319 -2.30 -2.21 -0.93
CA ALA A 319 -2.40 -0.88 -1.55
C ALA A 319 -3.85 -0.37 -1.64
N MET A 320 -4.83 -1.27 -1.83
CA MET A 320 -6.25 -0.91 -1.92
C MET A 320 -6.89 -0.63 -0.55
N MET A 321 -6.30 -1.10 0.54
CA MET A 321 -6.84 -0.91 1.88
C MET A 321 -6.83 0.57 2.29
N LYS A 322 -7.99 1.07 2.71
CA LYS A 322 -8.11 2.42 3.29
C LYS A 322 -7.85 2.36 4.79
N THR A 323 -7.41 3.49 5.37
CA THR A 323 -7.30 3.66 6.83
C THR A 323 -8.68 3.91 7.44
N GLU A 324 -9.54 2.91 7.35
CA GLU A 324 -10.90 2.91 7.89
C GLU A 324 -11.11 1.66 8.73
N ILE A 325 -11.99 1.73 9.71
CA ILE A 325 -12.31 0.63 10.62
C ILE A 325 -13.72 0.14 10.27
N SER A 326 -13.83 -1.07 9.73
CA SER A 326 -15.15 -1.67 9.44
C SER A 326 -15.70 -2.40 10.66
N CYS A 327 -14.83 -3.04 11.43
CA CYS A 327 -15.18 -3.76 12.65
C CYS A 327 -14.20 -3.41 13.78
N PRO A 328 -14.66 -3.18 15.03
CA PRO A 328 -13.77 -3.06 16.18
C PRO A 328 -12.91 -4.32 16.35
N VAL A 329 -11.65 -4.16 16.75
CA VAL A 329 -10.71 -5.27 16.87
C VAL A 329 -11.22 -6.35 17.82
N GLU A 330 -11.93 -5.98 18.88
CA GLU A 330 -12.44 -6.91 19.89
C GLU A 330 -13.41 -7.92 19.27
N LYS A 331 -14.35 -7.42 18.46
CA LYS A 331 -15.31 -8.27 17.76
C LYS A 331 -14.63 -9.16 16.74
N MET A 332 -13.59 -8.67 16.06
CA MET A 332 -12.79 -9.49 15.16
C MET A 332 -12.06 -10.60 15.91
N LEU A 333 -11.43 -10.30 17.04
CA LEU A 333 -10.73 -11.31 17.86
C LEU A 333 -11.69 -12.36 18.41
N ASP A 334 -12.86 -11.95 18.92
CA ASP A 334 -13.90 -12.87 19.39
C ASP A 334 -14.39 -13.80 18.25
N TYR A 335 -14.57 -13.25 17.05
CA TYR A 335 -14.95 -14.03 15.86
C TYR A 335 -13.87 -15.03 15.44
N ILE A 336 -12.60 -14.63 15.50
CA ILE A 336 -11.46 -15.49 15.20
C ILE A 336 -11.33 -16.61 16.24
N LEU A 337 -11.55 -16.32 17.53
CA LEU A 337 -11.54 -17.34 18.58
C LEU A 337 -12.66 -18.37 18.39
N ALA A 338 -13.87 -17.90 18.06
CA ALA A 338 -15.00 -18.79 17.78
C ALA A 338 -14.73 -19.72 16.58
N ASN A 339 -13.97 -19.25 15.60
CA ASN A 339 -13.64 -19.96 14.36
C ASN A 339 -12.15 -20.28 14.24
N SER A 340 -11.48 -20.60 15.36
CA SER A 340 -10.02 -20.73 15.42
C SER A 340 -9.43 -21.67 14.37
N ARG A 341 -10.14 -22.76 14.05
CA ARG A 341 -9.71 -23.71 13.01
C ARG A 341 -9.61 -23.06 11.62
N MET A 342 -10.55 -22.20 11.24
CA MET A 342 -10.56 -21.54 9.91
C MET A 342 -9.42 -20.53 9.78
N PHE A 343 -9.21 -19.71 10.83
CA PHE A 343 -8.24 -18.63 10.80
C PHE A 343 -6.82 -19.08 11.13
N ALA A 344 -6.66 -20.22 11.80
CA ALA A 344 -5.38 -20.71 12.27
C ALA A 344 -5.08 -22.17 11.89
N GLU A 345 -5.59 -22.62 10.74
CA GLU A 345 -5.31 -23.96 10.16
C GLU A 345 -3.82 -24.35 10.18
N SER A 346 -2.92 -23.37 10.20
CA SER A 346 -1.46 -23.52 10.10
C SER A 346 -0.68 -23.29 11.39
N GLY A 347 -1.36 -23.04 12.51
CA GLY A 347 -0.76 -22.91 13.83
C GLY A 347 0.13 -21.67 14.03
N ASN A 348 0.25 -20.74 13.07
CA ASN A 348 1.03 -19.51 13.24
C ASN A 348 0.22 -18.27 12.80
N LEU A 349 0.14 -17.29 13.69
CA LEU A 349 -0.56 -16.03 13.50
C LEU A 349 0.34 -14.86 13.90
N ILE A 350 0.57 -13.94 12.98
CA ILE A 350 1.32 -12.71 13.23
C ILE A 350 0.31 -11.57 13.32
N VAL A 351 0.22 -10.93 14.47
CA VAL A 351 -0.68 -9.79 14.71
C VAL A 351 0.14 -8.51 14.60
N VAL A 352 -0.19 -7.66 13.62
CA VAL A 352 0.41 -6.34 13.44
C VAL A 352 -0.57 -5.29 13.93
N SER A 353 -0.20 -4.53 14.95
CA SER A 353 -1.08 -3.54 15.57
C SER A 353 -0.34 -2.29 16.03
N ALA A 354 -1.07 -1.17 16.12
CA ALA A 354 -0.57 0.08 16.67
C ALA A 354 -0.38 0.05 18.18
N TYR A 355 -1.07 -0.84 18.90
CA TYR A 355 -1.00 -0.95 20.34
C TYR A 355 -1.15 -2.41 20.77
N ILE A 356 -0.93 -2.67 22.05
CA ILE A 356 -1.25 -3.95 22.67
C ILE A 356 -2.15 -3.70 23.88
N SER A 357 -3.25 -4.46 23.98
CA SER A 357 -4.22 -4.38 25.07
C SER A 357 -4.36 -5.72 25.81
N GLU A 358 -4.96 -5.70 26.99
CA GLU A 358 -5.18 -6.91 27.79
C GLU A 358 -6.03 -7.96 27.06
N ARG A 359 -6.99 -7.53 26.23
CA ARG A 359 -7.78 -8.46 25.40
C ARG A 359 -6.91 -9.19 24.38
N MET A 360 -5.91 -8.54 23.79
CA MET A 360 -4.98 -9.20 22.87
C MET A 360 -4.10 -10.23 23.58
N ILE A 361 -3.75 -9.98 24.85
CA ILE A 361 -3.04 -10.93 25.72
C ILE A 361 -3.91 -12.16 26.01
N VAL A 362 -5.18 -11.95 26.39
CA VAL A 362 -6.13 -13.06 26.58
C VAL A 362 -6.34 -13.84 25.29
N PHE A 363 -6.46 -13.16 24.15
CA PHE A 363 -6.54 -13.78 22.84
C PHE A 363 -5.32 -14.66 22.53
N HIS A 364 -4.11 -14.19 22.83
CA HIS A 364 -2.89 -14.99 22.69
C HIS A 364 -2.96 -16.28 23.50
N ASP A 365 -3.37 -16.21 24.77
CA ASP A 365 -3.41 -17.38 25.65
C ASP A 365 -4.46 -18.40 25.20
N GLU A 366 -5.63 -17.96 24.76
CA GLU A 366 -6.67 -18.85 24.20
C GLU A 366 -6.22 -19.48 22.87
N MET A 367 -5.53 -18.73 22.01
CA MET A 367 -4.97 -19.26 20.77
C MET A 367 -3.84 -20.25 21.03
N ALA A 368 -2.99 -20.00 22.03
CA ALA A 368 -1.93 -20.91 22.44
C ALA A 368 -2.50 -22.23 22.98
N ARG A 369 -3.62 -22.21 23.72
CA ARG A 369 -4.34 -23.43 24.15
C ARG A 369 -4.86 -24.24 22.96
N ASN A 370 -5.22 -23.57 21.87
CA ASN A 370 -5.62 -24.20 20.61
C ASN A 370 -4.43 -24.65 19.74
N GLY A 371 -3.19 -24.54 20.24
CA GLY A 371 -1.98 -24.96 19.52
C GLY A 371 -1.49 -23.95 18.48
N VAL A 372 -1.96 -22.70 18.54
CA VAL A 372 -1.58 -21.63 17.61
C VAL A 372 -0.57 -20.71 18.27
N LYS A 373 0.62 -20.57 17.67
CA LYS A 373 1.62 -19.58 18.06
C LYS A 373 1.22 -18.20 17.55
N VAL A 374 1.06 -17.25 18.46
CA VAL A 374 0.75 -15.85 18.14
C VAL A 374 1.98 -14.97 18.41
N ILE A 375 2.37 -14.14 17.44
CA ILE A 375 3.47 -13.17 17.56
C ILE A 375 2.91 -11.78 17.32
N PHE A 376 3.29 -10.80 18.15
CA PHE A 376 2.84 -9.42 17.99
C PHE A 376 3.94 -8.51 17.44
N TYR A 377 3.61 -7.71 16.42
CA TYR A 377 4.39 -6.56 15.98
C TYR A 377 3.64 -5.30 16.37
N VAL A 378 4.20 -4.54 17.32
CA VAL A 378 3.60 -3.31 17.84
C VAL A 378 4.33 -2.11 17.27
N THR A 379 3.61 -1.30 16.49
CA THR A 379 4.21 -0.19 15.72
C THR A 379 4.45 1.08 16.53
N THR A 380 4.01 1.11 17.79
CA THR A 380 4.22 2.24 18.69
C THR A 380 4.78 1.80 20.04
N THR A 381 5.22 2.77 20.84
CA THR A 381 5.54 2.60 22.26
C THR A 381 4.30 2.66 23.16
N ASN A 382 3.10 2.88 22.62
CA ASN A 382 1.89 2.94 23.43
C ASN A 382 1.53 1.53 23.91
N GLN A 383 1.93 1.23 25.14
CA GLN A 383 1.48 0.06 25.88
C GLN A 383 0.24 0.44 26.67
N ASN A 384 -0.91 -0.09 26.24
CA ASN A 384 -2.16 0.03 27.00
C ASN A 384 -2.34 -1.16 27.96
N ALA A 385 -1.55 -2.22 27.80
CA ALA A 385 -1.47 -3.32 28.77
C ALA A 385 -0.48 -2.99 29.89
N ALA A 386 -0.93 -3.08 31.15
CA ALA A 386 -0.11 -2.73 32.31
C ALA A 386 1.07 -3.69 32.54
N ILE A 387 0.91 -4.97 32.19
CA ILE A 387 1.93 -6.02 32.33
C ILE A 387 1.82 -6.97 31.14
N ILE A 388 2.93 -7.19 30.44
CA ILE A 388 3.01 -8.15 29.33
C ILE A 388 3.74 -9.39 29.84
N PRO A 389 3.07 -10.55 29.87
CA PRO A 389 3.69 -11.82 30.28
C PRO A 389 4.95 -12.16 29.47
N LYS A 390 5.97 -12.70 30.14
CA LYS A 390 7.27 -13.03 29.51
C LYS A 390 7.21 -14.10 28.42
N ASN A 391 6.13 -14.88 28.36
CA ASN A 391 5.89 -15.91 27.35
C ASN A 391 5.38 -15.34 26.02
N ILE A 392 4.97 -14.06 25.97
CA ILE A 392 4.45 -13.44 24.75
C ILE A 392 5.59 -12.82 23.96
N GLU A 393 5.74 -13.29 22.72
CA GLU A 393 6.71 -12.74 21.79
C GLU A 393 6.17 -11.44 21.17
N VAL A 394 6.73 -10.31 21.59
CA VAL A 394 6.35 -8.98 21.13
C VAL A 394 7.55 -8.26 20.55
N TYR A 395 7.42 -7.80 19.31
CA TYR A 395 8.36 -6.96 18.61
C TYR A 395 7.90 -5.50 18.68
N TYR A 396 8.71 -4.65 19.30
CA TYR A 396 8.44 -3.22 19.39
C TYR A 396 9.24 -2.45 18.36
N LYS A 397 8.62 -1.40 17.81
CA LYS A 397 9.32 -0.44 16.97
C LYS A 397 10.49 0.20 17.72
N THR A 398 11.68 0.16 17.12
CA THR A 398 12.87 0.85 17.61
C THR A 398 12.83 2.31 17.17
N TYR A 399 13.12 3.22 18.09
CA TYR A 399 13.36 4.63 17.77
C TYR A 399 14.87 4.81 17.63
N PHE A 400 15.43 4.45 16.48
CA PHE A 400 16.74 4.96 16.13
C PHE A 400 16.57 6.40 15.67
N ASP A 401 16.84 7.37 16.55
CA ASP A 401 17.03 8.76 16.15
C ASP A 401 18.21 8.80 15.16
N LYS A 402 17.90 8.86 13.87
CA LYS A 402 18.88 9.23 12.84
C LYS A 402 19.16 10.72 13.01
N HIS A 403 20.13 11.04 13.87
CA HIS A 403 20.76 12.35 13.98
C HIS A 403 21.48 12.76 12.69
#